data_AF-A0A526YFJ3-F1
#
_entry.id   AF-A0A526YFJ3-F1
#
_cell.length_a   1.000
_cell.length_b   1.000
_cell.length_c   1.000
_cell.angle_alpha   90.00
_cell.angle_beta   90.00
_cell.angle_gamma   90.00
#
_symmetry.space_group_name_H-M   'P 1'
#
loop_
_entity.id
_entity.type
_entity.pdbx_description
1 polymer ?
#
loop_
_entity_poly.entity_id
_entity_poly.type
_entity_poly.pdbx_seq_one_letter_code
_entity_poly.pdbx_strand_id
1 'polypeptide(L)'
;DLDEEKLAAAREEAANRGLANVAFHQASVLDPWPVSGAALVYIRFVLTHLARPEDVLARAKAALAPGGVLIVEDIDYAGQFCDPPCPAVDRYCELFV
;
A
#
# COMPACT_ATOMS: atom_id res chain seq x y z
N ASP A 1 -0.56 -0.61 -9.63
CA ASP A 1 -1.42 -1.74 -9.23
C ASP A 1 -1.12 -2.92 -10.14
N LEU A 2 -1.36 -4.15 -9.71
CA LEU A 2 -1.20 -5.34 -10.58
C LEU A 2 -2.46 -5.61 -11.41
N ASP A 3 -3.62 -5.19 -10.92
CA ASP A 3 -4.93 -5.48 -11.49
C ASP A 3 -5.34 -4.43 -12.53
N GLU A 4 -5.38 -4.83 -13.80
CA GLU A 4 -5.74 -3.95 -14.91
C GLU A 4 -7.21 -3.57 -14.92
N GLU A 5 -8.12 -4.40 -14.37
CA GLU A 5 -9.54 -4.05 -14.30
C GLU A 5 -9.76 -2.88 -13.33
N LYS A 6 -9.07 -2.89 -12.18
CA LYS A 6 -9.07 -1.76 -11.23
C LYS A 6 -8.47 -0.50 -11.84
N LEU A 7 -7.36 -0.64 -12.58
CA LEU A 7 -6.72 0.50 -13.24
C LEU A 7 -7.60 1.09 -14.34
N ALA A 8 -8.28 0.26 -15.13
CA ALA A 8 -9.23 0.72 -16.14
C ALA A 8 -10.36 1.54 -15.52
N ALA A 9 -10.99 1.04 -14.44
CA ALA A 9 -12.03 1.76 -13.72
C ALA A 9 -11.51 3.11 -13.15
N ALA A 10 -10.30 3.14 -12.61
CA ALA A 10 -9.71 4.37 -12.08
C ALA A 10 -9.40 5.41 -13.19
N ARG A 11 -8.95 4.97 -14.36
CA ARG A 11 -8.74 5.85 -15.53
C ARG A 11 -10.06 6.40 -16.06
N GLU A 12 -11.11 5.57 -16.13
CA GLU A 12 -12.45 6.00 -16.54
C GLU A 12 -12.99 7.08 -15.58
N GLU A 13 -12.91 6.84 -14.27
CA GLU A 13 -13.36 7.80 -13.26
C GLU A 13 -12.58 9.13 -13.34
N ALA A 14 -11.26 9.07 -13.53
CA ALA A 14 -10.45 10.26 -13.73
C ALA A 14 -10.87 11.05 -14.98
N ALA A 15 -11.18 10.36 -16.08
CA ALA A 15 -11.66 10.98 -17.31
C ALA A 15 -13.04 11.61 -17.13
N ASN A 16 -13.98 10.92 -16.46
CA ASN A 16 -15.32 11.43 -16.15
C ASN A 16 -15.28 12.69 -15.29
N ARG A 17 -14.27 12.79 -14.41
CA ARG A 17 -14.03 13.98 -13.56
C ARG A 17 -13.15 15.05 -14.21
N GLY A 18 -12.64 14.83 -15.42
CA GLY A 18 -11.76 15.77 -16.12
C GLY A 18 -10.39 15.97 -15.47
N LEU A 19 -9.89 14.97 -14.73
CA LEU A 19 -8.59 15.03 -14.06
C LEU A 19 -7.45 14.72 -15.05
N ALA A 20 -6.69 15.75 -15.43
CA ALA A 20 -5.56 15.61 -16.37
C ALA A 20 -4.19 15.44 -15.68
N ASN A 21 -4.14 15.56 -14.35
CA ASN A 21 -2.91 15.58 -13.55
C ASN A 21 -2.67 14.26 -12.78
N VAL A 22 -3.25 13.15 -13.24
CA VAL A 22 -3.16 11.83 -12.59
C VAL A 22 -2.69 10.79 -13.60
N ALA A 23 -1.79 9.92 -13.18
CA ALA A 23 -1.32 8.78 -13.97
C ALA A 23 -1.49 7.48 -13.18
N PHE A 24 -1.85 6.41 -13.88
CA PHE A 24 -2.07 5.08 -13.30
C PHE A 24 -1.17 4.06 -13.99
N HIS A 25 -0.40 3.30 -13.21
CA HIS A 25 0.59 2.36 -13.72
C HIS A 25 0.25 0.93 -13.30
N GLN A 26 0.27 0.02 -14.28
CA GLN A 26 0.27 -1.41 -14.01
C GLN A 26 1.68 -1.85 -13.63
N ALA A 27 1.90 -2.13 -12.36
CA ALA A 27 3.22 -2.45 -11.79
C ALA A 27 3.08 -3.06 -10.39
N SER A 28 4.06 -3.88 -10.02
CA SER A 28 4.28 -4.27 -8.63
C SER A 28 4.91 -3.12 -7.86
N VAL A 29 4.58 -2.99 -6.57
CA VAL A 29 5.28 -2.04 -5.68
C VAL A 29 6.77 -2.40 -5.50
N LEU A 30 7.14 -3.64 -5.83
CA LEU A 30 8.52 -4.15 -5.81
C LEU A 30 9.34 -3.75 -7.04
N ASP A 31 8.68 -3.29 -8.11
CA ASP A 31 9.35 -2.80 -9.32
C ASP A 31 9.96 -1.40 -9.08
N PRO A 32 10.83 -0.90 -9.98
CA PRO A 32 11.30 0.48 -9.91
C PRO A 32 10.16 1.50 -10.00
N TRP A 33 10.19 2.53 -9.14
CA TRP A 33 9.14 3.54 -9.12
C TRP A 33 9.40 4.61 -10.19
N PRO A 34 8.37 5.07 -10.92
CA PRO A 34 8.54 6.02 -12.02
C PRO A 34 8.79 7.46 -11.57
N VAL A 35 8.79 7.73 -10.26
CA VAL A 35 8.88 9.07 -9.68
C VAL A 35 10.03 9.14 -8.68
N SER A 36 10.77 10.25 -8.73
CA SER A 36 11.72 10.67 -7.71
C SER A 36 11.43 12.11 -7.31
N GLY A 37 11.76 12.51 -6.08
CA GLY A 37 11.47 13.85 -5.57
C GLY A 37 10.00 14.08 -5.22
N ALA A 38 9.26 13.03 -4.84
CA ALA A 38 7.88 13.18 -4.39
C ALA A 38 7.79 13.95 -3.07
N ALA A 39 6.84 14.88 -2.96
CA ALA A 39 6.56 15.56 -1.69
C ALA A 39 5.83 14.64 -0.68
N LEU A 40 5.08 13.66 -1.20
CA LEU A 40 4.31 12.71 -0.42
C LEU A 40 4.37 11.33 -1.09
N VAL A 41 4.61 10.30 -0.28
CA VAL A 41 4.33 8.91 -0.64
C VAL A 41 3.29 8.39 0.34
N TYR A 42 2.25 7.75 -0.17
CA TYR A 42 1.19 7.15 0.64
C TYR A 42 1.07 5.66 0.31
N ILE A 43 1.17 4.83 1.34
CA ILE A 43 1.04 3.37 1.26
C ILE A 43 -0.11 2.97 2.17
N ARG A 44 -1.10 2.27 1.62
CA ARG A 44 -2.31 1.89 2.35
C ARG A 44 -2.63 0.41 2.16
N PHE A 45 -2.60 -0.37 3.23
CA PHE A 45 -2.90 -1.81 3.26
C PHE A 45 -2.08 -2.61 2.24
N VAL A 46 -0.75 -2.42 2.25
CA VAL A 46 0.16 -3.08 1.29
C VAL A 46 1.23 -3.89 2.02
N LEU A 47 1.84 -3.36 3.07
CA LEU A 47 3.06 -3.92 3.66
C LEU A 47 2.80 -5.29 4.31
N THR A 48 1.64 -5.48 4.94
CA THR A 48 1.23 -6.76 5.55
C THR A 48 1.20 -7.92 4.54
N HIS A 49 1.12 -7.64 3.24
CA HIS A 49 1.11 -8.66 2.18
C HIS A 49 2.51 -8.98 1.62
N LEU A 50 3.56 -8.30 2.07
CA LEU A 50 4.91 -8.43 1.53
C LEU A 50 5.79 -9.30 2.43
N ALA A 51 6.60 -10.15 1.81
CA ALA A 51 7.60 -10.93 2.55
C ALA A 51 8.75 -10.07 3.11
N ARG A 52 9.03 -8.92 2.48
CA ARG A 52 10.09 -7.96 2.84
C ARG A 52 9.56 -6.52 2.73
N PRO A 53 8.68 -6.08 3.64
CA PRO A 53 8.08 -4.74 3.58
C PRO A 53 9.12 -3.61 3.71
N GLU A 54 10.26 -3.86 4.34
CA GLU A 54 11.38 -2.94 4.46
C GLU A 54 11.95 -2.52 3.09
N ASP A 55 11.93 -3.42 2.10
CA ASP A 55 12.38 -3.12 0.74
C ASP A 55 11.49 -2.06 0.09
N VAL A 56 10.19 -2.06 0.39
CA VAL A 56 9.24 -1.06 -0.13
C VAL A 56 9.36 0.25 0.63
N LEU A 57 9.54 0.20 1.96
CA LEU A 57 9.80 1.40 2.76
C LEU A 57 11.09 2.11 2.34
N ALA A 58 12.15 1.35 2.03
CA ALA A 58 13.40 1.91 1.53
C ALA A 58 13.23 2.61 0.17
N ARG A 59 12.48 1.99 -0.76
CA ARG A 59 12.13 2.60 -2.05
C ARG A 59 11.30 3.88 -1.86
N ALA A 60 10.27 3.82 -1.02
CA ALA A 60 9.43 4.98 -0.69
C ALA A 60 10.25 6.15 -0.16
N LYS A 61 11.18 5.88 0.78
CA LYS A 61 12.11 6.88 1.31
C LYS A 61 13.00 7.48 0.22
N ALA A 62 13.55 6.65 -0.68
CA ALA A 62 14.40 7.11 -1.77
C ALA A 62 13.65 7.95 -2.82
N ALA A 63 12.34 7.70 -2.99
CA ALA A 63 11.51 8.46 -3.91
C ALA A 63 11.13 9.85 -3.39
N LEU A 64 11.28 10.13 -2.09
CA LEU A 64 10.92 11.43 -1.50
C LEU A 64 11.92 12.54 -1.83
N ALA A 65 11.41 13.76 -1.99
CA ALA A 65 12.22 14.97 -1.94
C ALA A 65 12.71 15.23 -0.51
N PRO A 66 13.78 16.04 -0.33
CA PRO A 66 14.15 16.56 0.99
C PRO A 66 12.96 17.25 1.66
N GLY A 67 12.60 16.83 2.88
CA GLY A 67 11.43 17.33 3.60
C GLY A 67 10.09 16.71 3.21
N GLY A 68 10.08 15.73 2.29
CA GLY A 68 8.88 14.96 1.93
C GLY A 68 8.38 14.05 3.05
N VAL A 69 7.13 13.61 2.93
CA VAL A 69 6.43 12.81 3.93
C VAL A 69 6.11 11.42 3.39
N LEU A 70 6.35 10.39 4.20
CA LEU A 70 5.81 9.05 3.99
C LEU A 70 4.67 8.81 4.98
N ILE A 71 3.48 8.49 4.47
CA ILE A 71 2.34 8.04 5.26
C ILE A 71 2.14 6.55 4.99
N VAL A 72 2.05 5.76 6.06
CA VAL A 72 1.72 4.35 6.00
C VAL A 72 0.50 4.09 6.85
N GLU A 73 -0.52 3.48 6.26
CA GLU A 73 -1.68 2.92 6.93
C GLU A 73 -1.68 1.42 6.64
N ASP A 74 -1.64 0.59 7.67
CA ASP A 74 -1.64 -0.86 7.52
C ASP A 74 -2.40 -1.55 8.65
N ILE A 75 -2.57 -2.87 8.54
CA ILE A 75 -3.30 -3.68 9.49
C ILE A 75 -2.49 -3.81 10.79
N ASP A 76 -3.06 -3.34 11.90
CA ASP A 76 -2.58 -3.70 13.23
C ASP A 76 -3.13 -5.08 13.61
N TYR A 77 -2.34 -6.10 13.29
CA TYR A 77 -2.75 -7.47 13.51
C TYR A 77 -2.76 -7.85 15.01
N ALA A 78 -1.99 -7.15 15.85
CA ALA A 78 -1.98 -7.39 17.30
C ALA A 78 -3.31 -7.02 17.98
N GLY A 79 -4.15 -6.23 17.32
CA GLY A 79 -5.48 -5.84 17.80
C GLY A 79 -6.59 -6.86 17.54
N GLN A 80 -6.32 -7.99 16.89
CA GLN A 80 -7.35 -8.99 16.62
C GLN A 80 -7.76 -9.74 17.89
N PHE A 81 -9.08 -9.87 18.11
CA PHE A 81 -9.67 -10.64 19.20
C PHE A 81 -11.04 -11.20 18.80
N CYS A 82 -11.58 -12.13 19.59
CA CYS A 82 -12.91 -12.70 19.39
C CYS A 82 -13.75 -12.58 20.67
N ASP A 83 -15.02 -12.20 20.51
CA ASP A 83 -16.02 -12.25 21.58
C ASP A 83 -17.27 -13.01 21.08
N PRO A 84 -17.69 -14.11 21.74
CA PRO A 84 -17.04 -14.74 22.89
C PRO A 84 -15.65 -15.32 22.53
N PRO A 85 -14.73 -15.48 23.51
CA PRO A 85 -13.37 -15.97 23.26
C PRO A 85 -13.34 -17.30 22.49
N CYS A 86 -12.43 -17.39 21.52
CA CYS A 86 -12.30 -18.53 20.63
C CYS A 86 -10.82 -18.97 20.49
N PRO A 87 -10.43 -20.14 21.02
CA PRO A 87 -9.03 -20.61 20.95
C PRO A 87 -8.47 -20.73 19.53
N ALA A 88 -9.34 -20.95 18.53
CA ALA A 88 -8.92 -20.99 17.13
C ALA A 88 -8.49 -19.61 16.60
N VAL A 89 -9.12 -18.52 17.09
CA VAL A 89 -8.73 -17.15 16.74
C VAL A 89 -7.41 -16.79 17.42
N ASP A 90 -7.24 -17.14 18.70
CA ASP A 90 -5.98 -16.94 19.43
C ASP A 90 -4.82 -17.64 18.71
N ARG A 91 -5.02 -18.91 18.31
CA ARG A 91 -4.02 -19.68 17.57
C ARG A 91 -3.71 -19.10 16.20
N TYR A 92 -4.71 -18.60 15.49
CA TYR A 92 -4.50 -17.87 14.23
C TYR A 92 -3.62 -16.65 14.45
N CYS A 93 -3.88 -15.89 15.52
CA CYS A 93 -3.11 -14.69 15.81
C CYS A 93 -1.64 -14.99 16.09
N GLU A 94 -1.36 -16.03 16.90
CA GLU A 94 0.02 -16.49 17.19
C GLU A 94 0.80 -16.93 15.95
N LEU A 95 0.12 -17.45 14.93
CA LEU A 95 0.73 -18.01 13.73
C LEU A 95 1.06 -16.96 12.66
N PHE A 96 0.45 -15.79 12.74
CA PHE A 96 0.62 -14.71 11.78
C PHE A 96 1.79 -13.78 12.15
N VAL A 97 2.26 -13.82 13.40
CA VAL A 97 3.39 -13.02 13.91
C VAL A 97 4.74 -13.55 13.43
#